data_AF-A0A382BMK3-F1
#
_entry.id   AF-A0A382BMK3-F1
#
_cell.length_a   1.000
_cell.length_b   1.000
_cell.length_c   1.000
_cell.angle_alpha   90.00
_cell.angle_beta   90.00
_cell.angle_gamma   90.00
#
_symmetry.space_group_name_H-M   'P 1'
#
loop_
_entity.id
_entity.type
_entity.pdbx_description
1 polymer ?
#
loop_
_entity_poly.entity_id
_entity_poly.type
_entity_poly.pdbx_seq_one_letter_code
_entity_poly.pdbx_strand_id
1 'polypeptide(L)'
;MEYDPEQIELLIQKVAFTHGSRLEDLFYQQKNILENHLNQLMIDHQGEAESITPEEIEGAYEIATIHVGHPSNFYGMESDCEELVGVTHRR
;
A
#
# COMPACT_ATOMS: atom_id res chain seq x y z
N MET A 1 15.90 -0.81 16.48
CA MET A 1 16.43 0.57 16.62
C MET A 1 15.35 1.36 17.32
N GLU A 2 15.73 2.26 18.23
CA GLU A 2 14.79 3.20 18.84
C GLU A 2 14.87 4.50 18.03
N TYR A 3 13.75 4.93 17.44
CA TYR A 3 13.69 6.19 16.70
C TYR A 3 13.31 7.33 17.64
N ASP A 4 13.73 8.53 17.28
CA ASP A 4 13.24 9.72 17.95
C ASP A 4 11.71 9.83 17.78
N PRO A 5 10.96 10.09 18.87
CA PRO A 5 9.50 10.14 18.83
C PRO A 5 8.96 11.22 17.88
N GLU A 6 9.66 12.34 17.70
CA GLU A 6 9.26 13.41 16.78
C GLU A 6 9.35 12.93 15.33
N GLN A 7 10.35 12.10 15.00
CA GLN A 7 10.51 11.51 13.67
C GLN A 7 9.41 10.49 13.37
N ILE A 8 9.02 9.68 14.37
CA ILE A 8 7.88 8.77 14.24
C ILE A 8 6.58 9.56 14.02
N GLU A 9 6.34 10.60 14.81
CA GLU A 9 5.15 11.45 14.67
C GLU A 9 5.09 12.10 13.29
N LEU A 10 6.21 12.64 12.82
CA LEU A 10 6.30 13.23 11.49
C LEU A 10 5.98 12.22 10.39
N LEU A 11 6.53 11.01 10.46
CA LEU A 11 6.22 9.94 9.51
C LEU A 11 4.71 9.63 9.50
N ILE A 12 4.10 9.48 10.68
CA ILE A 12 2.65 9.22 10.82
C ILE A 12 1.85 10.35 10.15
N GLN A 13 2.21 11.61 10.39
CA GLN A 13 1.55 12.76 9.76
C GLN A 13 1.68 12.73 8.23
N LYS A 14 2.86 12.41 7.69
CA LYS A 14 3.08 12.33 6.23
C LYS A 14 2.30 11.19 5.59
N VAL A 15 2.25 10.03 6.23
CA VAL A 15 1.45 8.88 5.79
C VAL A 15 -0.04 9.21 5.81
N ALA A 16 -0.53 9.80 6.90
CA ALA A 16 -1.91 10.25 7.02
C ALA A 16 -2.28 11.34 6.01
N PHE A 17 -1.37 12.28 5.73
CA PHE A 17 -1.58 13.33 4.73
C PHE A 17 -1.64 12.76 3.30
N THR A 18 -0.80 11.78 2.99
CA THR A 18 -0.72 11.17 1.65
C THR A 18 -1.91 10.25 1.36
N HIS A 19 -2.32 9.45 2.34
CA HIS A 19 -3.30 8.38 2.12
C HIS A 19 -4.67 8.62 2.76
N GLY A 20 -4.75 9.43 3.82
CA GLY A 20 -6.00 9.81 4.48
C GLY A 20 -6.89 8.60 4.80
N SER A 21 -8.14 8.65 4.31
CA SER A 21 -9.14 7.60 4.52
C SER A 21 -8.77 6.25 3.89
N ARG A 22 -7.87 6.21 2.90
CA ARG A 22 -7.40 4.95 2.27
C ARG A 22 -6.69 4.02 3.25
N LEU A 23 -6.22 4.54 4.38
CA LEU A 23 -5.61 3.76 5.45
C LEU A 23 -6.63 2.98 6.29
N GLU A 24 -7.88 3.46 6.35
CA GLU A 24 -8.95 2.82 7.12
C GLU A 24 -9.41 1.52 6.44
N ASP A 25 -9.41 1.51 5.11
CA ASP A 25 -9.82 0.38 4.26
C ASP A 25 -8.79 -0.77 4.24
N LEU A 26 -7.59 -0.57 4.80
CA LEU A 26 -6.55 -1.61 4.82
C LEU A 26 -6.91 -2.76 5.77
N PHE A 27 -6.81 -3.99 5.25
CA PHE A 27 -6.85 -5.19 6.09
C PHE A 27 -5.64 -5.25 7.03
N TYR A 28 -5.78 -5.97 8.13
CA TYR A 28 -4.71 -6.13 9.14
C TYR A 28 -3.36 -6.57 8.53
N GLN A 29 -3.40 -7.50 7.57
CA GLN A 29 -2.19 -7.96 6.89
C GLN A 29 -1.52 -6.84 6.06
N GLN A 30 -2.31 -6.01 5.39
CA GLN A 30 -1.80 -4.90 4.59
C GLN A 30 -1.20 -3.81 5.50
N LYS A 31 -1.84 -3.54 6.66
CA LYS A 31 -1.28 -2.61 7.67
C LYS A 31 0.09 -3.07 8.15
N ASN A 32 0.25 -4.35 8.48
CA ASN A 32 1.55 -4.88 8.90
C ASN A 32 2.62 -4.79 7.78
N ILE A 33 2.24 -5.02 6.53
CA ILE A 33 3.17 -4.88 5.39
C ILE A 33 3.58 -3.41 5.22
N LEU A 34 2.61 -2.49 5.27
CA LEU A 34 2.84 -1.05 5.19
C LEU A 34 3.76 -0.58 6.31
N GLU A 35 3.47 -0.94 7.56
CA GLU A 35 4.30 -0.60 8.72
C GLU A 35 5.74 -1.11 8.57
N ASN A 36 5.92 -2.33 8.07
CA ASN A 36 7.26 -2.87 7.82
C ASN A 36 8.01 -2.09 6.74
N HIS A 37 7.34 -1.70 5.65
CA HIS A 37 7.95 -0.89 4.61
C HIS A 37 8.28 0.52 5.06
N LEU A 38 7.39 1.17 5.81
CA LEU A 38 7.65 2.47 6.43
C LEU A 38 8.84 2.40 7.39
N ASN A 39 8.98 1.30 8.13
CA ASN A 39 10.15 1.07 8.98
C ASN A 39 11.44 0.87 8.18
N GLN A 40 11.38 0.23 6.99
CA GLN A 40 12.55 0.17 6.10
C GLN A 40 12.91 1.55 5.55
N LEU A 41 11.92 2.36 5.15
CA LEU A 41 12.17 3.74 4.72
C LEU A 41 12.85 4.55 5.83
N MET A 42 12.42 4.39 7.08
CA MET A 42 13.10 5.02 8.22
C MET A 42 14.57 4.58 8.34
N ILE A 43 14.91 3.33 8.02
CA ILE A 43 16.30 2.86 8.04
C ILE A 43 17.09 3.44 6.87
N ASP A 44 16.51 3.44 5.67
CA ASP A 44 17.15 3.94 4.43
C ASP A 44 17.43 5.44 4.51
N HIS A 45 16.56 6.18 5.19
CA HIS A 45 16.68 7.61 5.47
C HIS A 45 17.33 7.91 6.82
N GLN A 46 18.06 6.95 7.40
CA GLN A 46 18.87 7.13 8.61
C GLN A 46 18.11 7.62 9.85
N GLY A 47 16.81 7.36 9.90
CA GLY A 47 15.89 7.79 10.95
C GLY A 47 15.28 9.18 10.74
N GLU A 48 15.60 9.86 9.63
CA GLU A 48 15.07 11.18 9.31
C GLU A 48 13.79 11.05 8.46
N ALA A 49 12.64 11.29 9.08
CA ALA A 49 11.35 11.23 8.38
C ALA A 49 11.15 12.41 7.41
N GLU A 50 11.87 13.52 7.57
CA GLU A 50 11.80 14.67 6.66
C GLU A 50 12.26 14.33 5.23
N SER A 51 13.32 13.53 5.08
CA SER A 51 13.90 13.16 3.79
C SER A 51 13.07 12.15 2.99
N ILE A 52 12.17 11.40 3.64
CA ILE A 52 11.24 10.48 2.98
C ILE A 52 10.26 11.26 2.11
N THR A 53 10.20 10.96 0.82
CA THR A 53 9.32 11.66 -0.12
C THR A 53 7.88 11.13 -0.10
N PRO A 54 6.88 11.95 -0.48
CA PRO A 54 5.50 11.46 -0.69
C PRO A 54 5.43 10.27 -1.66
N GLU A 55 6.27 10.26 -2.70
CA GLU A 55 6.35 9.18 -3.68
C GLU A 55 6.82 7.86 -3.07
N GLU A 56 7.76 7.88 -2.13
CA GLU A 56 8.18 6.69 -1.39
C GLU A 56 7.09 6.17 -0.45
N ILE A 57 6.30 7.07 0.14
CA ILE A 57 5.13 6.73 0.96
C ILE A 57 4.00 6.12 0.11
N GLU A 58 3.76 6.63 -1.10
CA GLU A 58 2.81 6.02 -2.04
C GLU A 58 3.31 4.63 -2.46
N GLY A 59 4.59 4.49 -2.83
CA GLY A 59 5.17 3.20 -3.21
C GLY A 59 5.06 2.15 -2.09
N ALA A 60 5.29 2.54 -0.84
CA ALA A 60 5.09 1.64 0.30
C ALA A 60 3.64 1.17 0.44
N TYR A 61 2.67 2.06 0.21
CA TYR A 61 1.24 1.74 0.20
C TYR A 61 0.85 0.86 -0.97
N GLU A 62 1.36 1.12 -2.17
CA GLU A 62 1.15 0.27 -3.34
C GLU A 62 1.65 -1.15 -3.05
N ILE A 63 2.85 -1.31 -2.50
CA ILE A 63 3.37 -2.66 -2.16
C ILE A 63 2.48 -3.36 -1.13
N ALA A 64 2.00 -2.64 -0.12
CA ALA A 64 1.07 -3.18 0.86
C ALA A 64 -0.28 -3.60 0.27
N THR A 65 -0.68 -3.02 -0.86
CA THR A 65 -1.99 -3.25 -1.50
C THR A 65 -1.92 -4.10 -2.77
N ILE A 66 -0.73 -4.35 -3.31
CA ILE A 66 -0.48 -4.98 -4.61
C ILE A 66 -1.03 -6.41 -4.73
N HIS A 67 -1.38 -7.11 -3.65
CA HIS A 67 -2.00 -8.46 -3.72
C HIS A 67 -3.10 -8.71 -2.66
N VAL A 68 -4.23 -7.99 -2.76
CA VAL A 68 -5.55 -8.52 -2.30
C VAL A 68 -6.60 -8.41 -3.41
N GLY A 69 -6.16 -8.43 -4.67
CA GLY A 69 -7.03 -8.67 -5.82
C GLY A 69 -7.35 -10.15 -5.98
N HIS A 70 -7.98 -10.77 -4.99
CA HIS A 70 -8.92 -11.89 -5.21
C HIS A 70 -9.73 -12.22 -3.93
N PRO A 71 -10.73 -11.39 -3.57
CA PRO A 71 -11.94 -11.98 -3.04
C PRO A 71 -12.70 -12.54 -4.25
N SER A 72 -12.69 -13.86 -4.41
CA SER A 72 -13.86 -14.49 -5.02
C SER A 72 -15.08 -13.92 -4.28
N ASN A 73 -15.96 -13.22 -5.03
CA ASN A 73 -17.12 -12.40 -4.61
C ASN A 73 -16.82 -10.89 -4.70
N PHE A 74 -16.85 -10.28 -5.88
CA PHE A 74 -18.09 -9.95 -6.62
C PHE A 74 -19.19 -9.42 -5.69
N TYR A 75 -19.18 -8.11 -5.43
CA TYR A 75 -20.42 -7.34 -5.37
C TYR A 75 -20.36 -6.27 -6.45
N GLY A 76 -21.03 -6.60 -7.57
CA GLY A 76 -21.49 -5.77 -8.67
C GLY A 76 -20.90 -4.38 -8.85
N MET A 77 -19.92 -4.27 -9.73
CA MET A 77 -20.02 -3.31 -10.83
C MET A 77 -19.31 -3.89 -12.06
N GLU A 78 -20.08 -3.95 -13.14
CA GLU A 78 -19.64 -4.27 -14.49
C GLU A 78 -18.49 -3.35 -14.89
N SER A 79 -17.38 -3.94 -15.31
CA SER A 79 -16.46 -3.29 -16.22
C SER A 79 -16.01 -4.36 -17.20
N ASP A 80 -16.69 -4.37 -18.34
CA ASP A 80 -16.33 -5.13 -19.53
C ASP A 80 -14.82 -5.00 -19.79
N CYS A 81 -14.10 -6.08 -19.55
CA CYS A 81 -12.80 -6.32 -20.16
C CYS A 81 -13.00 -7.43 -21.20
N GLU A 82 -13.67 -7.08 -22.31
CA GLU A 82 -13.45 -7.81 -23.55
C GLU A 82 -11.98 -7.62 -23.95
N GLU A 83 -11.24 -8.71 -24.08
CA GLU A 83 -10.87 -9.23 -25.40
C GLU A 83 -9.56 -10.07 -25.39
N LEU A 84 -9.67 -11.23 -26.08
CA LEU A 84 -8.61 -12.06 -26.69
C LEU A 84 -7.65 -12.86 -25.82
N VAL A 85 -7.95 -14.16 -25.62
CA VAL A 85 -7.21 -15.26 -26.29
C VAL A 85 -7.88 -16.62 -26.07
N GLY A 86 -8.07 -17.39 -27.17
CA GLY A 86 -8.06 -18.86 -27.09
C GLY A 86 -9.27 -19.60 -27.63
N VAL A 87 -9.51 -19.52 -28.94
CA VAL A 87 -10.27 -20.54 -29.68
C VAL A 87 -9.60 -21.91 -29.53
N THR A 88 -10.31 -22.91 -29.01
CA THR A 88 -10.34 -24.32 -29.48
C THR A 88 -11.44 -25.08 -28.72
N HIS A 89 -12.59 -25.39 -29.35
CA HIS A 89 -12.95 -26.73 -29.89
C HIS A 89 -13.07 -27.84 -28.82
N ARG A 90 -14.07 -28.75 -28.77
CA ARG A 90 -15.18 -29.15 -29.64
C ARG A 90 -15.87 -30.33 -28.90
N ARG A 91 -17.21 -30.36 -28.91
CA ARG A 91 -18.16 -31.48 -28.66
C ARG A 91 -17.99 -32.40 -27.44
#